data_AF-S7X2A5-F1
#
_entry.id   AF-S7X2A5-F1
#
_cell.length_a   1.000
_cell.length_b   1.000
_cell.length_c   1.000
_cell.angle_alpha   90.00
_cell.angle_beta   90.00
_cell.angle_gamma   90.00
#
_symmetry.space_group_name_H-M   'P 1'
#
loop_
_entity.id
_entity.type
_entity.pdbx_description
1 polymer ?
#
loop_
_entity_poly.entity_id
_entity_poly.type
_entity_poly.pdbx_seq_one_letter_code
_entity_poly.pdbx_strand_id
1 'polypeptide(L)'
;MNAITLPFHLIIPALISILILGFIGYNKKRLFGASKWKWFWISLTTFLFLYVVLIGSAIYSGVSAELALQKFDLNKDGFFSGDEISLEQRAAMKKVTSDTGRNFIVITGLLFSGMIAVVVFVVGKTAEYLKNRKRTN
;
A
#
# COMPACT_ATOMS: atom_id res chain seq x y z
N MET A 1 -2.84 -28.81 -2.97
CA MET A 1 -2.45 -27.38 -2.99
C MET A 1 -3.71 -26.53 -2.94
N ASN A 2 -4.00 -25.93 -1.79
CA ASN A 2 -5.04 -24.91 -1.70
C ASN A 2 -4.64 -23.70 -2.55
N ALA A 3 -5.60 -23.18 -3.33
CA ALA A 3 -5.40 -21.96 -4.08
C ALA A 3 -5.09 -20.81 -3.10
N ILE A 4 -4.05 -20.02 -3.39
CA ILE A 4 -3.74 -18.80 -2.66
C ILE A 4 -4.98 -17.90 -2.71
N THR A 5 -5.49 -17.51 -1.55
CA THR A 5 -6.68 -16.66 -1.51
C THR A 5 -6.27 -15.24 -1.85
N LEU A 6 -6.68 -14.76 -3.02
CA LEU A 6 -6.31 -13.42 -3.47
C LEU A 6 -7.15 -12.37 -2.72
N PRO A 7 -6.53 -11.43 -1.99
CA PRO A 7 -7.26 -10.41 -1.26
C PRO A 7 -7.74 -9.31 -2.22
N PHE A 8 -8.84 -9.55 -2.94
CA PHE A 8 -9.38 -8.61 -3.93
C PHE A 8 -9.67 -7.22 -3.36
N HIS A 9 -10.09 -7.14 -2.10
CA HIS A 9 -10.32 -5.89 -1.37
C HIS A 9 -9.05 -5.04 -1.21
N LEU A 10 -7.86 -5.64 -1.31
CA LEU A 10 -6.56 -4.95 -1.34
C LEU A 10 -6.09 -4.70 -2.78
N ILE A 11 -6.27 -5.68 -3.67
CA ILE A 11 -5.76 -5.61 -5.04
C ILE A 11 -6.46 -4.51 -5.84
N ILE A 12 -7.79 -4.41 -5.77
CA ILE A 12 -8.57 -3.42 -6.52
C ILE A 12 -8.12 -1.98 -6.20
N PRO A 13 -8.08 -1.51 -4.93
CA PRO A 13 -7.62 -0.15 -4.64
C PRO A 13 -6.15 0.09 -4.98
N ALA A 14 -5.28 -0.93 -4.87
CA ALA A 14 -3.89 -0.82 -5.30
C ALA A 14 -3.77 -0.62 -6.82
N LEU A 15 -4.50 -1.41 -7.62
CA LEU A 15 -4.51 -1.28 -9.07
C LEU A 15 -5.04 0.08 -9.52
N ILE A 16 -6.14 0.54 -8.95
CA ILE A 16 -6.68 1.88 -9.23
C ILE A 16 -5.61 2.95 -8.95
N SER A 17 -4.94 2.85 -7.81
CA SER A 17 -3.89 3.80 -7.42
C SER A 17 -2.69 3.79 -8.38
N ILE A 18 -2.27 2.60 -8.82
CA ILE A 18 -1.20 2.43 -9.81
C ILE A 18 -1.59 3.02 -11.16
N LEU A 19 -2.83 2.81 -11.62
CA LEU A 19 -3.32 3.38 -12.87
C LEU A 19 -3.32 4.92 -12.84
N ILE A 20 -3.78 5.50 -11.72
CA ILE A 20 -3.74 6.97 -11.54
C ILE A 20 -2.30 7.48 -11.50
N LEU A 21 -1.40 6.80 -10.79
CA LEU A 21 0.03 7.14 -10.80
C LEU A 21 0.63 7.07 -12.20
N GLY A 22 0.29 6.04 -12.97
CA GLY A 22 0.70 5.89 -14.37
C GLY A 22 0.21 7.05 -15.23
N PHE A 23 -1.06 7.45 -15.08
CA PHE A 23 -1.62 8.61 -15.76
C PHE A 23 -0.92 9.92 -15.38
N ILE A 24 -0.62 10.14 -14.09
CA ILE A 24 0.12 11.32 -13.61
C ILE A 24 1.54 11.32 -14.19
N GLY A 25 2.21 10.17 -14.19
CA GLY A 25 3.55 10.00 -14.75
C GLY A 25 3.62 10.28 -16.25
N TYR A 26 2.63 9.81 -17.01
CA TYR A 26 2.50 10.09 -18.44
C TYR A 26 2.30 11.59 -18.71
N ASN A 27 1.45 12.25 -17.94
CA ASN A 27 1.13 13.67 -18.09
C ASN A 27 2.08 14.62 -17.29
N LYS A 28 3.21 14.11 -16.79
CA LYS A 28 4.04 14.83 -15.80
C LYS A 28 4.45 16.24 -16.23
N LYS A 29 4.78 16.45 -17.51
CA LYS A 29 5.21 17.75 -18.03
C LYS A 29 4.11 18.81 -17.90
N ARG A 30 2.86 18.42 -18.13
CA ARG A 30 1.68 19.29 -18.02
C ARG A 30 1.28 19.54 -16.57
N LEU A 31 1.35 18.50 -15.72
CA LEU A 31 0.86 18.56 -14.33
C LEU A 31 1.87 19.21 -13.37
N PHE A 32 3.17 18.94 -13.53
CA PHE A 32 4.25 19.46 -12.68
C PHE A 32 4.98 20.67 -13.26
N GLY A 33 4.54 21.20 -14.40
CA GLY A 33 5.04 22.46 -14.96
C GLY A 33 4.78 23.64 -14.00
N ALA A 34 5.07 24.88 -14.43
CA ALA A 34 4.81 26.11 -13.66
C ALA A 34 3.31 26.42 -13.45
N SER A 35 2.48 25.39 -13.37
CA SER A 35 1.06 25.43 -13.05
C SER A 35 0.85 25.77 -11.58
N LYS A 36 -0.19 26.58 -11.31
CA LYS A 36 -0.66 26.91 -9.94
C LYS A 36 -0.95 25.67 -9.08
N TRP A 37 -1.18 24.53 -9.73
CA TRP A 37 -1.57 23.24 -9.14
C TRP A 37 -0.39 22.28 -8.91
N LYS A 38 0.85 22.69 -9.17
CA LYS A 38 2.04 21.83 -9.02
C LYS A 38 2.08 21.08 -7.67
N TRP A 39 1.91 21.79 -6.55
CA TRP A 39 1.96 21.19 -5.22
C TRP A 39 0.78 20.26 -4.92
N PHE A 40 -0.37 20.48 -5.53
CA PHE A 40 -1.50 19.54 -5.46
C PHE A 40 -1.11 18.21 -6.11
N TRP A 41 -0.55 18.24 -7.31
CA TRP A 41 -0.11 17.02 -8.01
C TRP A 41 1.03 16.29 -7.29
N ILE A 42 1.95 17.03 -6.66
CA ILE A 42 3.01 16.44 -5.83
C ILE A 42 2.38 15.72 -4.63
N SER A 43 1.51 16.40 -3.89
CA SER A 43 0.80 15.83 -2.73
C SER A 43 -0.02 14.60 -3.11
N LEU A 44 -0.78 14.66 -4.21
CA LEU A 44 -1.56 13.52 -4.72
C LEU A 44 -0.67 12.34 -5.12
N THR A 45 0.48 12.60 -5.73
CA THR A 45 1.44 11.55 -6.08
C THR A 45 2.04 10.91 -4.84
N THR A 46 2.41 11.71 -3.84
CA THR A 46 2.89 11.21 -2.54
C THR A 46 1.82 10.37 -1.84
N PHE A 47 0.57 10.84 -1.82
CA PHE A 47 -0.57 10.11 -1.27
C PHE A 47 -0.70 8.71 -1.91
N LEU A 48 -0.82 8.67 -3.24
CA LEU A 48 -1.05 7.42 -3.97
C LEU A 48 0.14 6.47 -3.84
N PHE A 49 1.37 7.00 -3.89
CA PHE A 49 2.57 6.19 -3.74
C PHE A 49 2.64 5.52 -2.36
N LEU A 50 2.47 6.29 -1.29
CA LEU A 50 2.47 5.75 0.08
C LEU A 50 1.33 4.76 0.29
N TYR A 51 0.14 5.06 -0.25
CA TYR A 51 -1.00 4.17 -0.17
C TYR A 51 -0.75 2.82 -0.85
N VAL A 52 -0.16 2.82 -2.05
CA VAL A 52 0.25 1.59 -2.76
C VAL A 52 1.30 0.82 -1.98
N VAL A 53 2.29 1.49 -1.39
CA VAL A 53 3.32 0.83 -0.56
C VAL A 53 2.70 0.14 0.65
N LEU A 54 1.79 0.81 1.36
CA LEU A 54 1.12 0.24 2.53
C LEU A 54 0.25 -0.97 2.16
N ILE A 55 -0.59 -0.86 1.14
CA ILE A 55 -1.42 -1.98 0.68
C ILE A 55 -0.55 -3.12 0.13
N GLY A 56 0.47 -2.79 -0.67
CA GLY A 56 1.41 -3.76 -1.21
C GLY A 56 2.11 -4.56 -0.11
N SER A 57 2.47 -3.90 1.00
CA SER A 57 3.06 -4.58 2.17
C SER A 57 2.09 -5.58 2.81
N ALA A 58 0.80 -5.27 2.86
CA ALA A 58 -0.22 -6.17 3.39
C ALA A 58 -0.48 -7.36 2.46
N ILE A 59 -0.55 -7.14 1.15
CA ILE A 59 -0.66 -8.21 0.15
C ILE A 59 0.55 -9.15 0.25
N TYR A 60 1.76 -8.57 0.25
CA TYR A 60 2.99 -9.35 0.37
C TYR A 60 3.04 -10.16 1.68
N SER A 61 2.67 -9.56 2.80
CA SER A 61 2.62 -10.23 4.10
C SER A 61 1.62 -11.39 4.13
N GLY A 62 0.43 -11.21 3.54
CA GLY A 62 -0.60 -12.26 3.43
C GLY A 62 -0.12 -13.44 2.59
N VAL A 63 0.33 -13.17 1.35
CA VAL A 63 0.83 -14.21 0.44
C VAL A 63 2.05 -14.93 1.04
N SER A 64 2.98 -14.20 1.66
CA SER A 64 4.15 -14.81 2.31
C SER A 64 3.76 -15.69 3.49
N ALA A 65 2.73 -15.33 4.26
CA ALA A 65 2.24 -16.13 5.37
C ALA A 65 1.54 -17.40 4.88
N GLU A 66 0.70 -17.32 3.84
CA GLU A 66 0.07 -18.48 3.21
C GLU A 66 1.12 -19.43 2.63
N LEU A 67 2.09 -18.91 1.89
CA LEU A 67 3.20 -19.71 1.34
C LEU A 67 4.03 -20.38 2.44
N ALA A 68 4.26 -19.69 3.57
CA ALA A 68 4.97 -20.28 4.70
C ALA A 68 4.18 -21.40 5.35
N LEU A 69 2.85 -21.25 5.46
CA LEU A 69 1.96 -22.28 6.00
C LEU A 69 1.86 -23.50 5.10
N GLN A 70 1.82 -23.30 3.78
CA GLN A 70 1.78 -24.38 2.78
C GLN A 70 3.02 -25.29 2.80
N LYS A 71 4.15 -24.86 3.38
CA LYS A 71 5.34 -25.71 3.52
C LYS A 71 5.12 -26.92 4.42
N PHE A 72 4.13 -26.86 5.31
CA PHE A 72 3.81 -27.94 6.24
C PHE A 72 2.78 -28.94 5.69
N ASP A 73 2.16 -28.65 4.54
CA ASP A 73 1.24 -29.55 3.83
C ASP A 73 2.09 -30.49 2.94
N LEU A 74 2.62 -31.56 3.55
CA LEU A 74 3.60 -32.45 2.94
C LEU A 74 2.93 -33.36 1.89
N ASN A 75 1.71 -33.81 2.18
CA ASN A 75 0.92 -34.68 1.33
C ASN A 75 0.10 -33.91 0.26
N LYS A 76 0.03 -32.58 0.36
CA LYS A 76 -0.67 -31.65 -0.55
C LYS A 76 -2.19 -31.83 -0.58
N ASP A 77 -2.77 -32.44 0.44
CA ASP A 77 -4.21 -32.69 0.56
C ASP A 77 -5.01 -31.47 1.04
N GLY A 78 -4.31 -30.40 1.46
CA GLY A 78 -4.90 -29.14 1.90
C GLY A 78 -5.38 -29.14 3.35
N PHE A 79 -5.17 -30.23 4.08
CA PHE A 79 -5.36 -30.36 5.52
C PHE A 79 -4.00 -30.57 6.20
N PHE A 80 -3.95 -30.36 7.51
CA PHE A 80 -2.76 -30.66 8.31
C PHE A 80 -3.10 -31.82 9.24
N SER A 81 -2.33 -32.89 9.17
CA SER A 81 -2.58 -34.12 9.94
C SER A 81 -1.30 -34.75 10.48
N GLY A 82 -1.41 -35.49 11.58
CA GLY A 82 -0.30 -36.25 12.17
C GLY A 82 0.98 -35.43 12.34
N ASP A 83 2.04 -35.86 11.65
CA ASP A 83 3.38 -35.28 11.71
C ASP A 83 3.49 -33.87 11.10
N GLU A 84 2.47 -33.40 10.37
CA GLU A 84 2.38 -32.04 9.82
C GLU A 84 2.05 -31.00 10.91
N ILE A 85 1.47 -31.44 12.04
CA ILE A 85 1.07 -30.57 13.15
C ILE A 85 2.26 -30.34 14.09
N SER A 86 3.11 -29.39 13.71
CA SER A 86 4.25 -28.94 14.52
C SER A 86 3.98 -27.61 15.24
N LEU A 87 4.84 -27.24 16.20
CA LEU A 87 4.81 -25.92 16.83
C LEU A 87 5.00 -24.79 15.80
N GLU A 88 5.85 -25.00 14.80
CA GLU A 88 6.12 -24.04 13.73
C GLU A 88 4.91 -23.89 12.80
N GLN A 89 4.23 -25.01 12.48
CA GLN A 89 3.00 -25.00 11.70
C GLN A 89 1.91 -24.18 12.42
N ARG A 90 1.75 -24.36 13.73
CA ARG A 90 0.78 -23.58 14.53
C ARG A 90 1.11 -22.10 14.56
N ALA A 91 2.40 -21.74 14.64
CA ALA A 91 2.84 -20.35 14.57
C ALA A 91 2.57 -19.74 13.18
N ALA A 92 2.82 -20.48 12.10
CA ALA A 92 2.50 -20.08 10.74
C ALA A 92 0.98 -19.91 10.55
N MET A 93 0.18 -20.85 11.08
CA MET A 93 -1.28 -20.79 11.05
C MET A 93 -1.78 -19.53 11.76
N LYS A 94 -1.26 -19.23 12.96
CA LYS A 94 -1.59 -18.02 13.70
C LYS A 94 -1.31 -16.74 12.91
N LYS A 95 -0.23 -16.72 12.10
CA LYS A 95 0.15 -15.56 11.27
C LYS A 95 -0.80 -15.36 10.08
N VAL A 96 -1.32 -16.45 9.53
CA VAL A 96 -2.37 -16.42 8.49
C VAL A 96 -3.69 -15.97 9.08
N THR A 97 -4.11 -16.52 10.23
CA THR A 97 -5.41 -16.17 10.85
C THR A 97 -5.44 -14.78 11.52
N SER A 98 -4.28 -14.21 11.85
CA SER A 98 -4.17 -12.87 12.42
C SER A 98 -4.32 -11.79 11.34
N ASP A 99 -5.55 -11.60 10.84
CA ASP A 99 -5.87 -10.74 9.70
C ASP A 99 -6.25 -9.29 10.04
N THR A 100 -6.36 -8.91 11.32
CA THR A 100 -6.84 -7.58 11.72
C THR A 100 -6.10 -6.45 11.01
N GLY A 101 -4.76 -6.50 11.00
CA GLY A 101 -3.96 -5.48 10.33
C GLY A 101 -4.19 -5.41 8.81
N ARG A 102 -4.33 -6.56 8.15
CA ARG A 102 -4.54 -6.66 6.70
C ARG A 102 -5.93 -6.19 6.29
N ASN A 103 -6.96 -6.52 7.07
CA ASN A 103 -8.34 -6.11 6.78
C ASN A 103 -8.53 -4.59 6.94
N PHE A 104 -7.89 -3.99 7.96
CA PHE A 104 -8.02 -2.54 8.19
C PHE A 104 -7.04 -1.69 7.37
N ILE A 105 -6.04 -2.29 6.68
CA ILE A 105 -5.00 -1.54 5.96
C ILE A 105 -5.55 -0.63 4.87
N VAL A 106 -6.71 -0.97 4.28
CA VAL A 106 -7.36 -0.11 3.28
C VAL A 106 -7.74 1.22 3.90
N ILE A 107 -8.39 1.20 5.07
CA ILE A 107 -8.85 2.40 5.76
C ILE A 107 -7.68 3.10 6.45
N THR A 108 -6.86 2.37 7.20
CA THR A 108 -5.73 2.98 7.94
C THR A 108 -4.69 3.52 6.97
N GLY A 109 -4.39 2.79 5.89
CA GLY A 109 -3.49 3.23 4.84
C GLY A 109 -3.96 4.51 4.16
N LEU A 110 -5.27 4.64 3.92
CA LEU A 110 -5.88 5.85 3.35
C LEU A 110 -5.69 7.07 4.27
N LEU A 111 -5.92 6.88 5.57
CA LEU A 111 -5.77 7.94 6.56
C LEU A 111 -4.30 8.37 6.71
N PHE A 112 -3.39 7.40 6.86
CA PHE A 112 -1.96 7.70 7.04
C PHE A 112 -1.35 8.37 5.81
N SER A 113 -1.60 7.84 4.61
CA SER A 113 -1.12 8.47 3.38
C SER A 113 -1.73 9.86 3.19
N GLY A 114 -3.02 10.04 3.53
CA GLY A 114 -3.73 11.30 3.48
C GLY A 114 -3.09 12.37 4.40
N MET A 115 -2.82 12.01 5.65
CA MET A 115 -2.16 12.91 6.60
C MET A 115 -0.80 13.38 6.09
N ILE A 116 0.03 12.46 5.59
CA ILE A 116 1.35 12.80 5.05
C ILE A 116 1.21 13.71 3.82
N ALA A 117 0.26 13.41 2.93
CA ALA A 117 0.02 14.21 1.74
C ALA A 117 -0.43 15.65 2.07
N VAL A 118 -1.27 15.82 3.10
CA VAL A 118 -1.67 17.15 3.59
C VAL A 118 -0.46 17.93 4.10
N VAL A 119 0.42 17.29 4.87
CA VAL A 119 1.66 17.93 5.34
C VAL A 119 2.53 18.37 4.15
N VAL A 120 2.73 17.50 3.16
CA VAL A 120 3.49 17.81 1.94
C VAL A 120 2.87 18.98 1.18
N PHE A 121 1.54 19.03 1.08
CA PHE A 121 0.83 20.11 0.41
C PHE A 121 1.04 21.46 1.12
N VAL A 122 0.80 21.49 2.44
CA VAL A 122 0.89 22.72 3.25
C VAL A 122 2.32 23.26 3.27
N VAL A 123 3.30 22.40 3.50
CA VAL A 123 4.73 22.78 3.50
C VAL A 123 5.14 23.30 2.13
N GLY A 124 4.77 22.59 1.06
CA GLY A 124 5.06 22.99 -0.31
C GLY A 124 4.50 24.36 -0.68
N LYS A 125 3.21 24.60 -0.36
CA LYS A 125 2.55 25.87 -0.60
C LYS A 125 3.13 27.02 0.23
N THR A 126 3.45 26.77 1.49
CA THR A 126 4.06 27.77 2.38
C THR A 126 5.45 28.17 1.87
N ALA A 127 6.27 27.19 1.47
CA ALA A 127 7.60 27.44 0.90
C ALA A 127 7.53 28.24 -0.42
N GLU A 128 6.58 27.91 -1.29
CA GLU A 128 6.31 28.66 -2.54
C GLU A 128 5.91 30.11 -2.26
N TYR A 129 5.02 30.32 -1.29
CA TYR A 129 4.59 31.66 -0.88
C TYR A 129 5.75 32.50 -0.33
N LEU A 130 6.55 31.94 0.59
CA LEU A 130 7.70 32.62 1.16
C LEU A 130 8.76 32.97 0.10
N LYS A 131 8.99 32.07 -0.86
CA LYS A 131 9.91 32.31 -1.98
C LYS A 131 9.45 33.45 -2.88
N ASN A 132 8.15 33.53 -3.16
CA ASN A 132 7.60 34.59 -4.00
C ASN A 132 7.64 35.95 -3.29
N ARG A 133 7.37 35.99 -1.98
CA ARG A 133 7.45 37.23 -1.18
C ARG A 133 8.87 37.81 -1.14
N LYS A 134 9.91 36.97 -1.08
CA LYS A 134 11.33 37.42 -1.13
C LYS A 134 11.77 37.94 -2.50
N ARG A 135 11.05 37.63 -3.59
CA ARG A 135 11.38 38.12 -4.94
C ARG A 135 10.73 39.48 -5.27
N THR A 136 9.69 39.86 -4.52
CA THR A 136 8.93 41.11 -4.70
C THR A 136 9.40 42.25 -3.81
N ASN A 137 10.20 41.97 -2.79
CA ASN A 137 10.94 42.96 -1.99
C ASN A 137 12.37 43.06 -2.50
#